data_AF-J9DYW8-F1
#
_entry.id   AF-J9DYW8-F1
#
_cell.length_a   1.000
_cell.length_b   1.000
_cell.length_c   1.000
_cell.angle_alpha   90.00
_cell.angle_beta   90.00
_cell.angle_gamma   90.00
#
_symmetry.space_group_name_H-M   'P 1'
#
loop_
_entity.id
_entity.type
_entity.pdbx_description
1 polymer ?
#
loop_
_entity_poly.entity_id
_entity_poly.type
_entity_poly.pdbx_seq_one_letter_code
_entity_poly.pdbx_strand_id
1 'polypeptide(L)'
;VFVQLRDCLYQDDAVTGEAAGLAMGLVMVGGMQTEAYQEMVQYVCDTQHDKIQRGLRTGIALLAYGQQEEAEKLIAPLLEHKSNSVLRSTAVCMLAMAYAGSGKADVVRRLLAKVAADPNQDVKRFAVIAIGFVLSKL
;
A
#
# COMPACT_ATOMS: atom_id res chain seq x y z
N VAL A 1 4.15 13.71 -15.94
CA VAL A 1 3.53 13.91 -14.61
C VAL A 1 4.21 13.06 -13.54
N PHE A 2 4.22 11.73 -13.63
CA PHE A 2 4.86 10.87 -12.62
C PHE A 2 6.30 11.28 -12.27
N VAL A 3 7.16 11.48 -13.28
CA VAL A 3 8.56 11.90 -13.08
C VAL A 3 8.67 13.20 -12.27
N GLN A 4 7.81 14.18 -12.54
CA GLN A 4 7.83 15.45 -11.80
C GLN A 4 7.41 15.26 -10.34
N LEU A 5 6.44 14.38 -10.08
CA LEU A 5 6.02 14.04 -8.72
C LEU A 5 7.12 13.29 -7.96
N ARG A 6 7.82 12.38 -8.65
CA ARG A 6 9.01 11.71 -8.09
C ARG A 6 10.10 12.71 -7.75
N ASP A 7 10.37 13.67 -8.62
CA ASP A 7 11.38 14.68 -8.36
C ASP A 7 11.01 15.52 -7.12
N CYS A 8 9.73 15.80 -6.89
CA CYS A 8 9.23 16.40 -5.65
C CYS A 8 9.38 15.47 -4.42
N LEU A 9 9.13 14.16 -4.58
CA LEU A 9 9.31 13.17 -3.53
C LEU A 9 10.77 13.15 -3.06
N TYR A 10 11.72 13.18 -4.01
CA TYR A 10 13.16 13.13 -3.76
C TYR A 10 13.75 14.39 -3.11
N GLN A 11 12.97 15.46 -2.96
CA GLN A 11 13.36 16.60 -2.14
C GLN A 11 13.33 16.29 -0.63
N ASP A 12 12.73 15.16 -0.23
CA ASP A 12 12.61 14.66 1.15
C ASP A 12 11.99 15.69 2.12
N ASP A 13 11.20 16.64 1.61
CA ASP A 13 10.39 17.52 2.44
C ASP A 13 9.16 16.76 2.94
N ALA A 14 8.93 16.76 4.25
CA ALA A 14 7.92 15.90 4.87
C ALA A 14 6.48 16.17 4.37
N VAL A 15 6.13 17.41 4.03
CA VAL A 15 4.77 17.77 3.58
C VAL A 15 4.62 17.54 2.09
N THR A 16 5.60 18.00 1.31
CA THR A 16 5.61 17.86 -0.15
C THR A 16 5.72 16.39 -0.54
N GLY A 17 6.57 15.62 0.12
CA GLY A 17 6.77 14.19 -0.13
C GLY A 17 5.53 13.35 0.19
N GLU A 18 4.77 13.71 1.24
CA GLU A 18 3.47 13.05 1.51
C GLU A 18 2.48 13.27 0.36
N ALA A 19 2.35 14.52 -0.11
CA ALA A 19 1.47 14.86 -1.22
C ALA A 19 1.94 14.20 -2.52
N ALA A 20 3.25 14.19 -2.79
CA ALA A 20 3.85 13.58 -3.96
C ALA A 20 3.59 12.07 -3.99
N GLY A 21 3.86 11.36 -2.89
CA GLY A 21 3.64 9.91 -2.80
C GLY A 21 2.19 9.50 -3.05
N LEU A 22 1.23 10.27 -2.53
CA LEU A 22 -0.19 10.05 -2.82
C LEU A 22 -0.53 10.35 -4.29
N ALA A 23 -0.08 11.48 -4.81
CA ALA A 23 -0.35 11.91 -6.19
C ALA A 23 0.23 10.93 -7.22
N MET A 24 1.41 10.36 -6.95
CA MET A 24 2.03 9.33 -7.79
C MET A 24 1.09 8.13 -7.96
N GLY A 25 0.48 7.66 -6.86
CA GLY A 25 -0.49 6.57 -6.90
C GLY A 25 -1.79 6.93 -7.63
N LEU A 26 -2.30 8.16 -7.47
CA LEU A 26 -3.51 8.63 -8.15
C LEU A 26 -3.32 8.69 -9.67
N VAL A 27 -2.18 9.17 -10.14
CA VAL A 27 -1.87 9.25 -11.59
C VAL A 27 -1.69 7.86 -12.21
N MET A 28 -1.33 6.86 -11.40
CA MET A 28 -1.03 5.49 -11.85
C MET A 28 -2.02 4.44 -11.31
N VAL A 29 -3.22 4.89 -10.90
CA VAL A 29 -4.22 4.05 -10.24
C VAL A 29 -4.57 2.84 -11.10
N GLY A 30 -4.54 1.64 -10.50
CA GLY A 30 -4.84 0.39 -11.18
C GLY A 30 -3.93 0.05 -12.37
N GLY A 31 -2.80 0.73 -12.55
CA GLY A 31 -1.85 0.43 -13.63
C GLY A 31 -0.83 -0.66 -13.28
N MET A 32 -0.58 -0.88 -11.99
CA MET A 32 0.38 -1.85 -11.44
C MET A 32 1.73 -1.93 -12.17
N GLN A 33 2.28 -0.79 -12.57
CA GLN A 33 3.58 -0.74 -13.23
C GLN A 33 4.69 -1.08 -12.24
N THR A 34 5.41 -2.16 -12.52
CA THR A 34 6.44 -2.72 -11.62
C THR A 34 7.53 -1.71 -11.27
N GLU A 35 7.96 -0.88 -12.22
CA GLU A 35 9.01 0.13 -12.01
C GLU A 35 8.58 1.17 -10.96
N ALA A 36 7.39 1.75 -11.12
CA ALA A 36 6.85 2.72 -10.15
C ALA A 36 6.62 2.08 -8.78
N TYR A 37 6.12 0.85 -8.74
CA TYR A 37 5.96 0.09 -7.50
C TYR A 37 7.31 -0.09 -6.77
N GLN A 38 8.34 -0.56 -7.49
CA GLN A 38 9.67 -0.79 -6.91
C GLN A 38 10.28 0.50 -6.38
N GLU A 39 10.19 1.57 -7.16
CA GLU A 39 10.73 2.88 -6.79
C GLU A 39 10.05 3.43 -5.53
N MET A 40 8.71 3.38 -5.48
CA MET A 40 7.95 3.85 -4.31
C MET A 40 8.20 3.00 -3.07
N VAL A 41 8.28 1.67 -3.20
CA VAL A 41 8.58 0.76 -2.08
C VAL A 41 10.00 0.98 -1.56
N GLN A 42 10.97 1.21 -2.44
CA GLN A 42 12.33 1.52 -2.04
C GLN A 42 12.35 2.82 -1.22
N TYR A 43 11.67 3.87 -1.70
CA TYR A 43 11.65 5.15 -0.99
C TYR A 43 10.95 5.10 0.37
N VAL A 44 9.97 4.19 0.57
CA VAL A 44 9.39 3.92 1.89
C VAL A 44 10.45 3.47 2.91
N CYS A 45 11.45 2.71 2.47
CA CYS A 45 12.53 2.22 3.33
C CYS A 45 13.62 3.29 3.56
N ASP A 46 13.83 4.18 2.60
CA ASP A 46 14.93 5.14 2.64
C ASP A 46 14.60 6.38 3.49
N THR A 47 13.37 6.90 3.38
CA THR A 47 12.96 8.11 4.11
C THR A 47 12.75 7.85 5.61
N GLN A 48 13.14 8.85 6.42
CA GLN A 48 12.90 8.87 7.87
C GLN A 48 11.60 9.61 8.25
N HIS A 49 10.88 10.15 7.26
CA HIS A 49 9.67 10.93 7.49
C HIS A 49 8.41 10.06 7.44
N ASP A 50 7.75 9.88 8.60
CA ASP A 50 6.47 9.17 8.72
C ASP A 50 5.38 9.71 7.78
N LYS A 51 5.41 11.03 7.49
CA LYS A 51 4.50 11.68 6.54
C LYS A 51 4.68 11.14 5.12
N ILE A 52 5.92 11.03 4.67
CA ILE A 52 6.25 10.51 3.34
C ILE A 52 5.89 9.04 3.24
N GLN A 53 6.26 8.24 4.26
CA GLN A 53 5.87 6.83 4.33
C GLN A 53 4.35 6.63 4.28
N ARG A 54 3.58 7.51 4.94
CA ARG A 54 2.11 7.49 4.89
C ARG A 54 1.57 7.83 3.50
N GLY A 55 2.09 8.87 2.85
CA GLY A 55 1.71 9.23 1.49
C GLY A 55 1.99 8.10 0.49
N LEU A 56 3.20 7.52 0.56
CA LEU A 56 3.60 6.39 -0.26
C LEU A 56 2.79 5.13 0.01
N ARG A 57 2.43 4.82 1.26
CA ARG A 57 1.57 3.68 1.59
C ARG A 57 0.27 3.73 0.78
N THR A 58 -0.40 4.87 0.80
CA THR A 58 -1.66 5.07 0.07
C THR A 58 -1.40 5.08 -1.43
N GLY A 59 -0.34 5.73 -1.89
CA GLY A 59 0.04 5.77 -3.30
C GLY A 59 0.29 4.38 -3.90
N ILE A 60 1.08 3.55 -3.22
CA ILE A 60 1.38 2.17 -3.60
C ILE A 60 0.11 1.32 -3.60
N ALA A 61 -0.77 1.49 -2.61
CA ALA A 61 -2.05 0.78 -2.56
C ALA A 61 -2.94 1.10 -3.79
N LEU A 62 -2.96 2.35 -4.25
CA LEU A 62 -3.71 2.75 -5.44
C LEU A 62 -3.20 2.10 -6.73
N LEU A 63 -1.90 1.81 -6.83
CA LEU A 63 -1.35 1.08 -7.98
C LEU A 63 -2.00 -0.29 -8.17
N ALA A 64 -2.38 -0.94 -7.06
CA ALA A 64 -2.98 -2.26 -7.03
C ALA A 64 -4.50 -2.26 -7.28
N TYR A 65 -5.15 -1.10 -7.40
CA TYR A 65 -6.62 -1.00 -7.47
C TYR A 65 -7.20 -1.86 -8.60
N GLY A 66 -8.11 -2.78 -8.25
CA GLY A 66 -8.82 -3.64 -9.21
C GLY A 66 -7.97 -4.74 -9.86
N GLN A 67 -6.70 -4.90 -9.47
CA GLN A 67 -5.77 -5.85 -10.11
C GLN A 67 -5.88 -7.29 -9.61
N GLN A 68 -6.55 -7.51 -8.48
CA GLN A 68 -6.81 -8.84 -7.90
C GLN A 68 -5.56 -9.74 -7.88
N GLU A 69 -5.58 -10.90 -8.52
CA GLU A 69 -4.51 -11.90 -8.50
C GLU A 69 -3.19 -11.39 -9.08
N GLU A 70 -3.21 -10.47 -10.05
CA GLU A 70 -2.00 -9.90 -10.65
C GLU A 70 -1.17 -9.12 -9.63
N ALA A 71 -1.83 -8.58 -8.59
CA ALA A 71 -1.17 -7.85 -7.52
C ALA A 71 -0.42 -8.76 -6.51
N GLU A 72 -0.78 -10.04 -6.42
CA GLU A 72 -0.33 -10.91 -5.33
C GLU A 72 1.18 -11.10 -5.28
N LYS A 73 1.84 -11.16 -6.45
CA LYS A 73 3.30 -11.32 -6.54
C LYS A 73 4.05 -10.15 -5.91
N LEU A 74 3.46 -8.95 -5.94
CA LEU A 74 4.03 -7.74 -5.35
C LEU A 74 3.62 -7.58 -3.88
N ILE A 75 2.40 -8.00 -3.53
CA ILE A 75 1.87 -7.89 -2.16
C ILE A 75 2.52 -8.88 -1.19
N ALA A 76 2.66 -10.15 -1.57
CA ALA A 76 3.06 -11.21 -0.65
C ALA A 76 4.42 -10.94 0.05
N PRO A 77 5.48 -10.49 -0.65
CA PRO A 77 6.76 -10.18 0.00
C PRO A 77 6.66 -9.06 1.05
N LEU A 78 5.86 -8.02 0.79
CA LEU A 78 5.64 -6.92 1.73
C LEU A 78 4.85 -7.40 2.96
N LEU A 79 3.86 -8.26 2.75
CA LEU A 79 2.96 -8.76 3.79
C LEU A 79 3.70 -9.64 4.82
N GLU A 80 4.73 -10.36 4.37
CA GLU A 80 5.55 -11.27 5.18
C GLU A 80 6.82 -10.60 5.75
N HIS A 81 7.00 -9.30 5.53
CA HIS A 81 8.20 -8.60 5.94
C HIS A 81 8.39 -8.60 7.47
N LYS A 82 9.50 -9.19 7.95
CA LYS A 82 9.71 -9.52 9.38
C LYS A 82 9.75 -8.29 10.30
N SER A 83 10.57 -7.29 9.98
CA SER A 83 10.86 -6.17 10.87
C SER A 83 10.04 -4.92 10.57
N ASN A 84 9.88 -4.57 9.30
CA ASN A 84 9.24 -3.32 8.88
C ASN A 84 7.69 -3.41 8.87
N SER A 85 7.05 -2.77 9.86
CA SER A 85 5.58 -2.67 9.96
C SER A 85 4.95 -1.73 8.92
N VAL A 86 5.71 -0.75 8.41
CA VAL A 86 5.24 0.16 7.36
C VAL A 86 5.01 -0.62 6.08
N LEU A 87 5.95 -1.50 5.69
CA LEU A 87 5.77 -2.37 4.51
C LEU A 87 4.59 -3.34 4.68
N ARG A 88 4.43 -3.95 5.87
CA ARG A 88 3.29 -4.84 6.13
C ARG A 88 1.95 -4.10 6.04
N SER A 89 1.86 -2.90 6.61
CA SER A 89 0.65 -2.07 6.49
C SER A 89 0.41 -1.59 5.05
N THR A 90 1.45 -1.31 4.27
CA THR A 90 1.33 -1.07 2.82
C THR A 90 0.75 -2.28 2.10
N ALA A 91 1.24 -3.50 2.36
CA ALA A 91 0.70 -4.71 1.77
C ALA A 91 -0.79 -4.93 2.10
N VAL A 92 -1.19 -4.62 3.33
CA VAL A 92 -2.58 -4.69 3.78
C VAL A 92 -3.45 -3.68 3.01
N CYS A 93 -2.99 -2.45 2.82
CA CYS A 93 -3.70 -1.47 2.01
C CYS A 93 -3.76 -1.87 0.53
N MET A 94 -2.70 -2.48 -0.02
CA MET A 94 -2.71 -3.02 -1.37
C MET A 94 -3.74 -4.14 -1.53
N LEU A 95 -3.85 -5.07 -0.56
CA LEU A 95 -4.91 -6.10 -0.56
C LEU A 95 -6.30 -5.47 -0.56
N ALA A 96 -6.51 -4.42 0.25
CA ALA A 96 -7.78 -3.71 0.31
C ALA A 96 -8.19 -3.15 -1.06
N MET A 97 -7.25 -2.51 -1.77
CA MET A 97 -7.51 -1.88 -3.07
C MET A 97 -7.60 -2.90 -4.20
N ALA A 98 -6.75 -3.94 -4.20
CA ALA A 98 -6.76 -4.98 -5.22
C ALA A 98 -8.05 -5.78 -5.26
N TYR A 99 -8.65 -5.99 -4.08
CA TYR A 99 -9.84 -6.83 -3.91
C TYR A 99 -11.07 -6.05 -3.42
N ALA A 100 -11.08 -4.72 -3.56
CA ALA A 100 -12.20 -3.88 -3.18
C ALA A 100 -13.50 -4.36 -3.84
N GLY A 101 -14.52 -4.64 -3.03
CA GLY A 101 -15.83 -5.12 -3.47
C GLY A 101 -15.88 -6.56 -4.02
N SER A 102 -14.77 -7.29 -4.03
CA SER A 102 -14.72 -8.64 -4.60
C SER A 102 -15.40 -9.71 -3.72
N GLY A 103 -15.50 -9.49 -2.41
CA GLY A 103 -16.02 -10.48 -1.47
C GLY A 103 -15.14 -11.74 -1.33
N LYS A 104 -13.88 -11.72 -1.78
CA LYS A 104 -13.02 -12.92 -1.81
C LYS A 104 -12.68 -13.41 -0.39
N ALA A 105 -13.30 -14.53 -0.01
CA ALA A 105 -13.19 -15.10 1.34
C ALA A 105 -11.74 -15.44 1.76
N ASP A 106 -10.89 -15.82 0.81
CA ASP A 106 -9.49 -16.11 1.10
C ASP A 106 -8.71 -14.87 1.57
N VAL A 107 -8.92 -13.73 0.90
CA VAL A 107 -8.30 -12.45 1.26
C VAL A 107 -8.77 -12.01 2.64
N VAL A 108 -10.08 -12.13 2.92
CA VAL A 108 -10.64 -11.82 4.24
C VAL A 108 -10.00 -12.69 5.33
N ARG A 109 -9.81 -13.99 5.08
CA ARG A 109 -9.15 -14.90 6.03
C ARG A 109 -7.71 -14.46 6.31
N ARG A 110 -6.95 -14.08 5.28
CA ARG A 110 -5.58 -13.57 5.41
C ARG A 110 -5.53 -12.27 6.22
N LEU A 111 -6.47 -11.36 5.98
CA LEU A 111 -6.59 -10.10 6.74
C LEU A 111 -6.94 -10.37 8.21
N LEU A 112 -7.89 -11.28 8.49
CA LEU A 112 -8.21 -11.69 9.87
C LEU A 112 -7.01 -12.30 10.59
N ALA A 113 -6.21 -13.13 9.90
CA ALA A 113 -4.97 -13.66 10.45
C ALA A 113 -3.99 -12.54 10.83
N LYS A 114 -3.91 -11.46 10.03
CA LYS A 114 -3.09 -10.28 10.36
C LYS A 114 -3.63 -9.52 11.58
N VAL A 115 -4.95 -9.36 11.70
CA VAL A 115 -5.58 -8.76 12.90
C VAL A 115 -5.21 -9.54 14.17
N ALA A 116 -5.26 -10.87 14.10
CA ALA A 116 -4.92 -11.71 15.24
C ALA A 116 -3.43 -11.66 15.58
N ALA A 117 -2.55 -11.85 14.59
CA ALA A 117 -1.17 -12.25 14.82
C ALA A 117 -0.11 -11.14 14.66
N ASP A 118 -0.37 -10.03 13.96
CA ASP A 118 0.68 -9.01 13.75
C ASP A 118 1.08 -8.34 15.07
N PRO A 119 2.37 -8.13 15.39
CA PRO A 119 2.75 -7.45 16.63
C PRO A 119 2.44 -5.94 16.60
N ASN A 120 2.27 -5.33 15.42
CA ASN A 120 2.07 -3.89 15.29
C ASN A 120 0.59 -3.52 15.23
N GLN A 121 0.16 -2.60 16.10
CA GLN A 121 -1.24 -2.17 16.21
C GLN A 121 -1.76 -1.44 14.97
N ASP A 122 -0.91 -0.69 14.26
CA ASP A 122 -1.34 0.00 13.05
C ASP A 122 -1.58 -0.97 11.91
N VAL A 123 -0.75 -2.02 11.76
CA VAL A 123 -1.02 -3.10 10.81
C VAL A 123 -2.37 -3.76 11.10
N LYS A 124 -2.69 -4.03 12.37
CA LYS A 124 -4.00 -4.57 12.76
C LYS A 124 -5.14 -3.64 12.40
N ARG A 125 -5.01 -2.33 12.67
CA ARG A 125 -6.02 -1.32 12.31
C ARG A 125 -6.27 -1.29 10.81
N PHE A 126 -5.21 -1.22 10.00
CA PHE A 126 -5.34 -1.27 8.54
C PHE A 126 -5.97 -2.59 8.07
N ALA A 127 -5.69 -3.72 8.72
CA ALA A 127 -6.27 -5.01 8.34
C ALA A 127 -7.78 -5.06 8.60
N VAL A 128 -8.26 -4.50 9.72
CA VAL A 128 -9.70 -4.37 9.98
C VAL A 128 -10.37 -3.45 8.95
N ILE A 129 -9.74 -2.31 8.63
CA ILE A 129 -10.25 -1.39 7.60
C ILE A 129 -10.32 -2.10 6.23
N ALA A 130 -9.26 -2.83 5.87
CA ALA A 130 -9.16 -3.57 4.61
C ALA A 130 -10.28 -4.60 4.44
N ILE A 131 -10.70 -5.28 5.52
CA ILE A 131 -11.84 -6.21 5.48
C ILE A 131 -13.11 -5.47 5.01
N GLY A 132 -13.33 -4.24 5.50
CA GLY A 132 -14.45 -3.41 5.06
C GLY A 132 -14.44 -3.11 3.57
N PHE A 133 -13.27 -2.78 2.99
CA PHE A 133 -13.12 -2.57 1.55
C PHE A 133 -13.41 -3.84 0.74
N VAL A 134 -12.85 -4.99 1.15
CA VAL A 134 -13.03 -6.27 0.43
C VAL A 134 -14.49 -6.73 0.47
N LEU A 135 -15.20 -6.49 1.57
CA LEU A 135 -16.61 -6.87 1.76
C LEU A 135 -17.62 -5.76 1.41
N SER A 136 -17.16 -4.60 0.93
CA SER A 136 -18.04 -3.52 0.50
C SER A 136 -18.91 -3.99 -0.66
N LYS A 137 -20.17 -3.53 -0.71
CA LYS A 137 -20.99 -3.67 -1.92
C LYS A 137 -20.70 -2.45 -2.78
N LEU A 138 -20.10 -2.68 -3.95
CA LEU A 138 -20.00 -1.69 -5.02
C LEU A 138 -21.33 -1.63 -5.80
#